data_AF-A0A0F9MFD4-F1
#
_entry.id   AF-A0A0F9MFD4-F1
#
_cell.length_a   1.000
_cell.length_b   1.000
_cell.length_c   1.000
_cell.angle_alpha   90.00
_cell.angle_beta   90.00
_cell.angle_gamma   90.00
#
_symmetry.space_group_name_H-M   'P 1'
#
loop_
_entity.id
_entity.type
_entity.pdbx_description
1 polymer ?
#
loop_
_entity_poly.entity_id
_entity_poly.type
_entity_poly.pdbx_seq_one_letter_code
_entity_poly.pdbx_strand_id
1 'polypeptide(L)' 'MVRTLNFNLVKDAIENAKRSNNLEMLDHYGHILSEILRNTRLMITNSIIPSHSYYELLTKVKELYVLAISVQN' A
#
# COMPACT_ATOMS: atom_id res chain seq x y z
N MET A 1 19.02 7.43 7.66
CA MET A 1 17.69 7.76 8.23
C MET A 1 16.65 7.25 7.24
N VAL A 2 16.01 6.10 7.55
CA VAL A 2 14.99 5.50 6.67
C VAL A 2 13.78 6.43 6.63
N ARG A 3 13.39 6.90 5.45
CA ARG A 3 12.17 7.70 5.26
C ARG A 3 10.99 6.81 5.65
N THR A 4 10.39 7.07 6.81
CA THR A 4 9.16 6.39 7.23
C THR A 4 8.09 6.65 6.18
N LEU A 5 7.53 5.59 5.59
CA LEU A 5 6.42 5.72 4.67
C LEU A 5 5.25 6.37 5.43
N ASN A 6 4.86 7.59 5.06
CA ASN A 6 3.72 8.25 5.66
C ASN A 6 2.45 7.80 4.93
N PHE A 7 1.77 6.79 5.47
CA PHE A 7 0.57 6.19 4.88
C PHE A 7 -0.56 7.20 4.62
N ASN A 8 -0.66 8.28 5.42
CA ASN A 8 -1.67 9.31 5.21
C ASN A 8 -1.38 10.12 3.93
N LEU A 9 -0.13 10.51 3.70
CA LEU A 9 0.25 11.22 2.48
C LEU A 9 0.03 10.36 1.23
N VAL A 10 0.33 9.06 1.32
CA VAL A 10 0.08 8.13 0.21
C VAL A 10 -1.43 8.00 -0.06
N LYS A 11 -2.24 7.90 0.99
CA LYS A 11 -3.71 7.88 0.88
C LYS A 11 -4.23 9.13 0.16
N ASP A 12 -3.81 10.31 0.60
CA ASP A 12 -4.24 11.58 0.01
C ASP A 12 -3.83 11.69 -1.46
N ALA A 13 -2.62 11.22 -1.80
CA ALA A 13 -2.15 11.19 -3.18
C ALA A 13 -2.98 10.25 -4.07
N ILE A 14 -3.35 9.07 -3.56
CA ILE A 14 -4.24 8.13 -4.27
C ILE A 14 -5.62 8.77 -4.46
N GLU A 15 -6.22 9.35 -3.42
CA GLU A 15 -7.53 10.00 -3.52
C GLU A 15 -7.52 11.14 -4.53
N ASN A 16 -6.45 11.95 -4.58
CA ASN A 16 -6.29 13.01 -5.58
C ASN A 16 -6.15 12.44 -7.00
N ALA A 17 -5.41 11.34 -7.17
CA ALA A 17 -5.32 10.65 -8.45
C ALA A 17 -6.68 10.11 -8.90
N LYS A 18 -7.50 9.57 -7.99
CA LYS A 18 -8.89 9.16 -8.29
C LYS A 18 -9.76 10.35 -8.70
N ARG A 19 -9.76 11.43 -7.93
CA ARG A 19 -10.58 12.63 -8.23
C ARG A 19 -10.23 13.27 -9.57
N SER A 20 -8.96 13.17 -9.99
CA SER A 20 -8.48 13.66 -11.28
C SER A 20 -8.58 12.63 -12.42
N ASN A 21 -9.13 11.44 -12.16
CA ASN A 21 -9.19 10.31 -13.09
C ASN A 21 -7.82 9.98 -13.72
N ASN A 22 -6.74 10.14 -12.94
CA ASN A 22 -5.37 9.87 -13.36
C ASN A 22 -5.06 8.37 -13.22
N LEU A 23 -5.47 7.59 -14.23
CA LEU A 23 -5.34 6.14 -14.23
C LEU A 23 -3.88 5.66 -14.20
N GLU A 24 -2.96 6.36 -14.87
CA GLU A 24 -1.54 6.03 -14.86
C GLU A 24 -0.94 6.10 -13.46
N MET A 25 -1.27 7.16 -12.72
CA MET A 25 -0.82 7.32 -11.34
C MET A 25 -1.44 6.28 -10.39
N LEU A 26 -2.70 5.90 -10.62
CA LEU A 26 -3.36 4.84 -9.84
C LEU A 26 -2.74 3.47 -10.09
N ASP A 27 -2.42 3.15 -11.35
CA ASP A 27 -1.72 1.91 -11.71
C ASP A 27 -0.32 1.86 -11.10
N HIS A 28 0.41 2.98 -11.16
CA HIS A 28 1.71 3.12 -10.52
C HIS A 28 1.65 2.86 -9.00
N TYR A 29 0.69 3.46 -8.29
CA TYR A 29 0.50 3.18 -6.86
C TYR A 29 0.08 1.73 -6.60
N GLY A 30 -0.80 1.18 -7.43
CA GLY A 30 -1.21 -0.23 -7.38
C GLY A 30 -0.01 -1.17 -7.47
N HIS A 31 0.89 -0.94 -8.42
CA HIS A 31 2.12 -1.71 -8.60
C HIS A 31 2.99 -1.66 -7.34
N ILE A 32 3.37 -0.46 -6.88
CA ILE A 32 4.24 -0.29 -5.71
C ILE A 32 3.65 -0.95 -4.46
N LEU A 33 2.35 -0.74 -4.20
CA LEU A 33 1.68 -1.30 -3.04
C LEU A 33 1.60 -2.84 -3.12
N SER A 34 1.44 -3.40 -4.32
CA SER A 34 1.47 -4.85 -4.53
C SER A 34 2.83 -5.47 -4.18
N GLU A 35 3.93 -4.79 -4.52
CA GLU A 35 5.28 -5.23 -4.18
C GLU A 35 5.51 -5.19 -2.67
N ILE A 36 5.07 -4.11 -2.01
CA ILE A 36 5.15 -4.00 -0.55
C ILE A 36 4.31 -5.08 0.14
N LEU A 37 3.10 -5.37 -0.36
CA LEU A 37 2.27 -6.47 0.15
C LEU A 37 2.98 -7.81 0.03
N ARG A 38 3.57 -8.10 -1.14
CA ARG A 38 4.32 -9.33 -1.38
C ARG A 38 5.50 -9.46 -0.42
N ASN A 39 6.31 -8.41 -0.29
CA ASN A 39 7.47 -8.41 0.59
C ASN A 39 7.09 -8.56 2.06
N THR A 40 6.05 -7.85 2.51
CA THR A 40 5.54 -7.96 3.89
C THR A 40 5.03 -9.36 4.19
N ARG A 41 4.31 -10.00 3.24
CA ARG A 41 3.89 -11.40 3.36
C ARG A 41 5.09 -12.34 3.49
N LEU A 42 6.11 -12.18 2.64
CA LEU A 42 7.33 -12.99 2.74
C LEU A 42 8.04 -12.82 4.09
N MET A 43 8.11 -11.59 4.62
CA MET A 43 8.67 -11.34 5.95
C MET A 43 7.89 -12.06 7.05
N ILE A 44 6.56 -12.04 6.99
CA ILE A 44 5.71 -12.77 7.95
C ILE A 44 5.93 -14.27 7.82
N THR A 45 5.87 -14.83 6.61
CA THR A 45 6.00 -16.27 6.36
C THR A 45 7.36 -16.81 6.75
N ASN A 46 8.44 -16.04 6.53
CA ASN A 46 9.80 -16.46 6.86
C ASN A 46 10.18 -16.21 8.33
N SER A 47 9.30 -15.59 9.12
CA SER A 47 9.54 -15.34 10.54
C SER A 47 9.02 -16.50 11.39
N ILE A 48 9.87 -17.04 12.26
CA ILE A 48 9.47 -18.07 13.25
C ILE A 48 8.42 -17.52 14.22
N ILE A 49 8.58 -16.26 14.63
CA ILE A 49 7.60 -15.49 15.42
C ILE A 49 7.46 -14.13 14.74
N PRO A 50 6.45 -13.92 13.89
CA PRO A 50 6.27 -12.65 13.17
C PRO A 50 5.95 -11.50 14.13
N SER A 51 6.57 -10.34 13.92
CA SER A 51 6.29 -9.13 14.70
C SER A 51 4.88 -8.62 14.42
N HIS A 52 4.20 -8.10 15.46
CA HIS A 52 2.90 -7.41 15.32
C HIS A 52 2.97 -6.27 14.27
N SER A 53 4.09 -5.56 14.22
CA SER A 53 4.33 -4.48 13.26
C SER A 53 4.24 -4.91 11.80
N TYR A 54 4.54 -6.17 11.47
CA TYR A 54 4.40 -6.69 10.11
C TYR A 54 2.93 -6.86 9.72
N TYR A 55 2.07 -7.24 10.67
CA TYR A 55 0.63 -7.33 10.44
C TYR A 55 -0.03 -5.96 10.35
N GLU A 56 0.42 -4.98 11.14
CA GLU A 56 -0.01 -3.58 11.00
C GLU A 56 0.37 -3.02 9.63
N LEU A 57 1.61 -3.27 9.18
CA LEU A 57 2.08 -2.89 7.85
C LEU A 57 1.24 -3.55 6.76
N LEU A 58 1.02 -4.86 6.86
CA LEU A 58 0.21 -5.62 5.91
C LEU A 58 -1.21 -5.04 5.78
N THR A 59 -1.82 -4.70 6.92
CA THR A 59 -3.17 -4.12 6.96
C THR A 59 -3.21 -2.76 6.26
N LYS A 60 -2.32 -1.84 6.65
CA LYS A 60 -2.28 -0.49 6.06
C LYS A 60 -2.00 -0.49 4.56
N VAL A 61 -1.05 -1.31 4.11
CA VAL A 61 -0.71 -1.39 2.67
C VAL A 61 -1.87 -2.03 1.89
N LYS A 62 -2.57 -3.01 2.47
CA LYS A 62 -3.74 -3.62 1.84
C LYS A 62 -4.87 -2.61 1.64
N GLU A 63 -5.14 -1.78 2.64
CA GLU A 63 -6.15 -0.71 2.55
C GLU A 63 -5.83 0.26 1.41
N LEU A 64 -4.59 0.73 1.33
CA LEU A 64 -4.14 1.61 0.25
C LEU A 64 -4.20 0.94 -1.12
N TYR A 65 -3.80 -0.34 -1.20
CA TYR A 65 -3.83 -1.08 -2.46
C TYR A 65 -5.26 -1.18 -2.99
N VAL A 66 -6.21 -1.57 -2.14
CA VAL A 66 -7.64 -1.62 -2.51
C VAL A 66 -8.17 -0.24 -2.90
N LEU A 67 -7.75 0.82 -2.20
CA LEU A 67 -8.12 2.18 -2.56
C LEU A 67 -7.64 2.56 -3.97
N ALA A 68 -6.39 2.21 -4.32
CA ALA A 68 -5.80 2.52 -5.62
C ALA A 68 -6.46 1.76 -6.78
N ILE A 69 -6.78 0.48 -6.60
CA ILE A 69 -7.34 -0.36 -7.68
C ILE A 69 -8.87 -0.33 -7.78
N SER A 70 -9.56 0.21 -6.77
CA SER A 70 -11.03 0.28 -6.81
C SER A 70 -11.48 1.30 -7.84
N VAL A 71 -12.17 0.81 -8.88
CA VAL A 71 -12.78 1.63 -9.93
C VAL A 71 -13.82 2.57 -9.30
N GLN A 72 -13.89 3.82 -9.78
CA GLN A 72 -15.00 4.72 -9.44
C GLN A 72 -16.28 4.16 -10.05
N ASN A 73 -17.16 3.60 -9.22
CA ASN A 73 -18.56 3.39 -9.58
C ASN A 73 -19.31 4.73 -9.57
#